data_AF-A0A1V6Z0B6-F1
#
_entry.id   AF-A0A1V6Z0B6-F1
#
_cell.length_a   1.000
_cell.length_b   1.000
_cell.length_c   1.000
_cell.angle_alpha   90.00
_cell.angle_beta   90.00
_cell.angle_gamma   90.00
#
_symmetry.space_group_name_H-M   'P 1'
#
loop_
_entity.id
_entity.type
_entity.pdbx_description
1 polymer ?
#
loop_
_entity_poly.entity_id
_entity_poly.type
_entity_poly.pdbx_seq_one_letter_code
_entity_poly.pdbx_strand_id
1 'polypeptide(L)'
;MIFTGRNNAEHYDGVLEWGEHREALDWLRSGPGLSSANGLCVMEIQVRISGYLLDCCASIMQIPPAMLGSSQMLQKALADLPSPSAQTKPEPKFHVDKRSLKVFRTIPFEPSHRTQQGEIPWADFLHAMKSIGFGSEKLYGSVWQFTPSAVEVGRSIQFHKPHPTAKIPFRIARNMGWSLNRAYGWEGDTFSLEGD
;
A
#
# COMPACT_ATOMS: atom_id res chain seq x y z
N MET A 1 1.40 12.41 10.99
CA MET A 1 0.59 12.96 9.90
C MET A 1 0.16 11.81 8.99
N ILE A 2 -1.10 11.80 8.54
CA ILE A 2 -1.63 10.76 7.64
C ILE A 2 -2.29 11.43 6.45
N PHE A 3 -1.94 10.97 5.26
CA PHE A 3 -2.48 11.47 4.00
C PHE A 3 -3.44 10.47 3.33
N THR A 4 -3.40 9.19 3.72
CA THR A 4 -4.25 8.14 3.16
C THR A 4 -5.72 8.36 3.59
N GLY A 5 -6.62 8.39 2.61
CA GLY A 5 -8.05 8.66 2.82
C GLY A 5 -8.39 10.13 3.15
N ARG A 6 -7.40 11.03 3.15
CA ARG A 6 -7.57 12.46 3.43
C ARG A 6 -7.37 13.28 2.17
N ASN A 7 -8.41 13.31 1.34
CA ASN A 7 -8.40 13.91 0.00
C ASN A 7 -9.13 15.26 -0.08
N ASN A 8 -9.48 15.86 1.06
CA ASN A 8 -10.09 17.19 1.13
C ASN A 8 -9.21 18.14 1.95
N ALA A 9 -9.35 19.44 1.70
CA ALA A 9 -8.52 20.46 2.35
C ALA A 9 -8.69 20.49 3.88
N GLU A 10 -9.86 20.11 4.39
CA GLU A 10 -10.20 20.13 5.82
C GLU A 10 -9.49 19.05 6.64
N HIS A 11 -9.02 17.97 6.00
CA HIS A 11 -8.39 16.86 6.71
C HIS A 11 -6.96 16.60 6.24
N TYR A 12 -6.51 17.30 5.19
CA TYR A 12 -5.23 17.04 4.54
C TYR A 12 -4.01 17.18 5.46
N ASP A 13 -4.05 18.14 6.37
CA ASP A 13 -2.97 18.46 7.32
C ASP A 13 -3.12 17.78 8.69
N GLY A 14 -4.12 16.90 8.85
CA GLY A 14 -4.47 16.32 10.13
C GLY A 14 -3.27 15.64 10.83
N VAL A 15 -2.93 16.12 12.02
CA VAL A 15 -1.94 15.47 12.87
C VAL A 15 -2.68 14.51 13.80
N LEU A 16 -2.24 13.25 13.86
CA LEU A 16 -2.72 12.32 14.87
C LEU A 16 -1.79 12.39 16.07
N GLU A 17 -2.38 12.51 17.25
CA GLU A 17 -1.63 12.44 18.50
C GLU A 17 -1.21 11.00 18.81
N TRP A 18 0.05 10.85 19.23
CA TRP A 18 0.67 9.55 19.50
C TRP A 18 0.01 8.79 20.65
N GLY A 19 -0.50 9.50 21.66
CA GLY A 19 -1.10 8.92 22.86
C GLY A 19 -2.49 8.31 22.63
N GLU A 20 -3.25 8.84 21.68
CA GLU A 20 -4.63 8.42 21.42
C GLU A 20 -4.73 7.30 20.39
N HIS A 21 -3.75 7.18 19.49
CA HIS A 21 -3.76 6.20 18.41
C HIS A 21 -2.63 5.19 18.57
N ARG A 22 -2.95 4.05 19.18
CA ARG A 22 -2.03 2.89 19.32
C ARG A 22 -1.48 2.41 17.98
N GLU A 23 -2.19 2.66 16.87
CA GLU A 23 -1.77 2.33 15.52
C GLU A 23 -0.84 3.36 14.87
N ALA A 24 -0.68 4.57 15.43
CA ALA A 24 0.12 5.64 14.83
C ALA A 24 1.59 5.23 14.61
N LEU A 25 2.16 4.47 15.54
CA LEU A 25 3.51 3.92 15.42
C LEU A 25 3.59 2.83 14.35
N ASP A 26 2.57 1.99 14.25
CA ASP A 26 2.49 0.96 13.22
C ASP A 26 2.44 1.63 11.84
N TRP A 27 1.62 2.65 11.67
CA TRP A 27 1.49 3.43 10.43
C TRP A 27 2.74 4.20 10.04
N LEU A 28 3.48 4.77 10.99
CA LEU A 28 4.78 5.38 10.70
C LEU A 28 5.77 4.35 10.13
N ARG A 29 5.75 3.12 10.67
CA ARG A 29 6.70 2.07 10.30
C ARG A 29 6.31 1.32 9.02
N SER A 30 5.01 1.19 8.73
CA SER A 30 4.49 0.45 7.56
C SER A 30 4.07 1.33 6.38
N GLY A 31 4.18 2.66 6.52
CA GLY A 31 4.17 3.61 5.41
C GLY A 31 2.89 4.39 5.07
N PRO A 32 1.73 4.28 5.75
CA PRO A 32 0.66 5.27 5.57
C PRO A 32 0.85 6.54 6.44
N GLY A 33 1.69 6.47 7.49
CA GLY A 33 1.95 7.58 8.39
C GLY A 33 3.33 8.20 8.16
N LEU A 34 3.40 9.52 8.27
CA LEU A 34 4.65 10.28 8.34
C LEU A 34 4.80 10.88 9.73
N SER A 35 6.04 11.03 10.19
CA SER A 35 6.31 11.81 11.40
C SER A 35 5.84 13.25 11.17
N SER A 36 5.59 14.01 12.22
CA SER A 36 5.25 15.43 12.08
C SER A 36 6.32 16.20 11.28
N ALA A 37 7.60 15.92 11.55
CA ALA A 37 8.71 16.53 10.81
C ALA A 37 8.70 16.17 9.32
N ASN A 38 8.60 14.88 8.97
CA ASN A 38 8.58 14.47 7.56
C ASN A 38 7.29 14.94 6.85
N GLY A 39 6.17 14.99 7.57
CA GLY A 39 4.92 15.54 7.07
C GLY A 39 5.03 17.02 6.69
N LEU A 40 5.66 17.83 7.56
CA LEU A 40 5.94 19.23 7.26
C LEU A 40 6.82 19.41 6.02
N CYS A 41 7.88 18.62 5.88
CA CYS A 41 8.70 18.65 4.67
C CYS A 41 7.90 18.30 3.41
N VAL A 42 7.03 17.29 3.49
CA VAL A 42 6.14 16.93 2.37
C VAL A 42 5.19 18.09 2.04
N MET A 43 4.58 18.73 3.03
CA MET A 43 3.69 19.87 2.80
C MET A 43 4.43 21.05 2.17
N GLU A 44 5.64 21.36 2.64
CA GLU A 44 6.46 22.42 2.07
C GLU A 44 6.84 22.13 0.61
N ILE A 45 7.22 20.89 0.31
CA ILE A 45 7.48 20.43 -1.07
C ILE A 45 6.22 20.56 -1.92
N GLN A 46 5.05 20.16 -1.41
CA GLN A 46 3.78 20.23 -2.12
C GLN A 46 3.37 21.67 -2.42
N VAL A 47 3.49 22.59 -1.46
CA VAL A 47 3.24 24.02 -1.70
C VAL A 47 4.16 24.55 -2.78
N ARG A 48 5.46 24.22 -2.73
CA ARG A 48 6.44 24.66 -3.73
C ARG A 48 6.17 24.11 -5.14
N ILE A 49 5.71 22.86 -5.24
CA ILE A 49 5.50 22.19 -6.53
C ILE A 49 4.10 22.41 -7.09
N SER A 50 3.09 22.66 -6.25
CA SER A 50 1.69 22.75 -6.65
C SER A 50 1.43 23.83 -7.70
N GLY A 51 2.00 25.02 -7.53
CA GLY A 51 1.88 26.11 -8.52
C GLY A 51 2.43 25.69 -9.87
N TYR A 52 3.64 25.14 -9.90
CA TYR A 52 4.27 24.65 -11.13
C TYR A 52 3.43 23.56 -11.82
N LEU A 53 2.89 22.60 -11.07
CA LEU A 53 2.04 21.55 -11.64
C LEU A 53 0.74 22.11 -12.21
N LEU A 54 0.12 23.08 -11.52
CA LEU A 54 -1.09 23.76 -12.03
C LEU A 54 -0.77 24.53 -13.31
N ASP A 55 0.36 25.21 -13.37
CA ASP A 55 0.82 25.94 -14.56
C ASP A 55 1.10 24.99 -15.73
N CYS A 56 1.75 23.85 -15.47
CA CYS A 56 1.97 22.81 -16.47
C CYS A 56 0.65 22.22 -16.98
N CYS A 57 -0.27 21.85 -16.08
CA CYS A 57 -1.57 21.32 -16.42
C CYS A 57 -2.40 22.33 -17.23
N ALA A 58 -2.40 23.60 -16.84
CA ALA A 58 -3.07 24.67 -17.56
C ALA A 58 -2.46 24.87 -18.95
N SER A 59 -1.13 24.77 -19.08
CA SER A 59 -0.44 24.86 -20.37
C SER A 59 -0.78 23.69 -21.29
N ILE A 60 -0.77 22.46 -20.77
CA ILE A 60 -1.09 21.24 -21.52
C ILE A 60 -2.55 21.25 -22.00
N MET A 61 -3.47 21.62 -21.10
CA MET A 61 -4.92 21.64 -21.37
C MET A 61 -5.39 22.96 -21.98
N GLN A 62 -4.49 23.92 -22.21
CA GLN A 62 -4.78 25.26 -22.72
C GLN A 62 -5.85 26.01 -21.89
N ILE A 63 -5.84 25.82 -20.57
CA ILE A 63 -6.77 26.46 -19.65
C ILE A 63 -6.33 27.93 -19.44
N PRO A 64 -7.19 28.91 -19.72
CA PRO A 64 -6.86 30.32 -19.50
C PRO A 64 -6.59 30.61 -18.00
N PRO A 65 -5.63 31.48 -17.66
CA PRO A 65 -5.31 31.78 -16.26
C PRO A 65 -6.48 32.37 -15.46
N ALA A 66 -7.45 32.99 -16.15
CA ALA A 66 -8.69 33.48 -15.55
C ALA A 66 -9.58 32.36 -14.96
N MET A 67 -9.38 31.10 -15.37
CA MET A 67 -10.13 29.92 -14.90
C MET A 67 -9.51 29.25 -13.67
N LEU A 68 -8.25 29.55 -13.33
CA LEU A 68 -7.51 28.93 -12.22
C LEU A 68 -7.88 29.49 -10.84
N GLY A 69 -8.50 30.68 -10.76
CA GLY A 69 -8.91 31.32 -9.50
C GLY A 69 -10.30 30.95 -9.00
N SER A 70 -11.14 30.36 -9.85
CA SER A 70 -12.54 30.02 -9.55
C SER A 70 -12.68 28.57 -9.07
N SER A 71 -12.62 28.38 -7.75
CA SER A 71 -12.74 27.08 -7.07
C SER A 71 -13.95 26.25 -7.52
N GLN A 72 -15.09 26.89 -7.82
CA GLN A 72 -16.30 26.23 -8.32
C GLN A 72 -16.18 25.66 -9.73
N MET A 73 -15.40 26.28 -10.61
CA MET A 73 -15.23 25.80 -11.99
C MET A 73 -14.15 24.72 -12.11
N LEU A 74 -13.11 24.80 -11.27
CA LEU A 74 -12.14 23.72 -11.11
C LEU A 74 -12.79 22.44 -10.56
N GLN A 75 -13.71 22.55 -9.59
CA GLN A 75 -14.47 21.39 -9.11
C GLN A 75 -15.30 20.73 -10.22
N LYS A 76 -15.91 21.53 -11.10
CA LYS A 76 -16.67 21.02 -12.25
C LYS A 76 -15.76 20.34 -13.27
N ALA A 77 -14.62 20.94 -13.62
CA ALA A 77 -13.64 20.33 -14.53
C ALA A 77 -13.04 19.03 -13.97
N LEU A 78 -12.83 18.94 -12.66
CA LEU A 78 -12.38 17.71 -11.98
C LEU A 78 -13.48 16.63 -11.90
N ALA A 79 -14.76 17.03 -11.82
CA ALA A 79 -15.89 16.11 -11.85
C ALA A 79 -16.11 15.49 -13.25
N ASP A 80 -15.72 16.20 -14.30
CA ASP A 80 -15.78 15.74 -15.70
C ASP A 80 -14.56 14.89 -16.12
N LEU A 81 -13.51 14.81 -15.27
CA LEU A 81 -12.46 13.83 -15.49
C LEU A 81 -13.06 12.43 -15.36
N PRO A 82 -12.70 11.47 -16.24
CA PRO A 82 -13.07 10.09 -16.02
C PRO A 82 -12.51 9.69 -14.67
N SER A 83 -13.41 9.52 -13.70
CA SER A 83 -13.09 8.81 -12.46
C SER A 83 -12.37 7.55 -12.89
N PRO A 84 -11.23 7.15 -12.28
CA PRO A 84 -10.65 5.85 -12.54
C PRO A 84 -11.65 4.81 -12.04
N SER A 85 -12.65 4.54 -12.87
CA SER A 85 -13.60 3.48 -12.72
C SER A 85 -12.74 2.24 -12.54
N ALA A 86 -12.94 1.56 -11.42
CA ALA A 86 -12.38 0.26 -11.13
C ALA A 86 -12.57 -0.62 -12.37
N GLN A 87 -11.55 -0.66 -13.22
CA GLN A 87 -11.49 -1.62 -14.30
C GLN A 87 -11.27 -2.94 -13.59
N THR A 88 -12.36 -3.71 -13.43
CA THR A 88 -12.31 -5.12 -13.06
C THR A 88 -11.62 -5.86 -14.20
N LYS A 89 -10.29 -5.72 -14.25
CA LYS A 89 -9.40 -6.57 -15.03
C LYS A 89 -9.60 -7.97 -14.47
N PRO A 90 -9.78 -9.02 -15.30
CA PRO A 90 -9.88 -10.38 -14.80
C PRO A 90 -8.60 -10.68 -14.00
N GLU A 91 -8.76 -10.81 -12.68
CA GLU A 91 -7.64 -10.98 -11.78
C GLU A 91 -7.00 -12.35 -12.02
N PRO A 92 -5.68 -12.42 -12.21
CA PRO A 92 -5.00 -13.70 -12.29
C PRO A 92 -5.14 -14.40 -10.93
N LYS A 93 -5.85 -15.53 -10.91
CA LYS A 93 -5.91 -16.41 -9.75
C LYS A 93 -4.64 -17.25 -9.69
N PHE A 94 -3.86 -17.07 -8.62
CA PHE A 94 -2.72 -17.93 -8.35
C PHE A 94 -3.23 -19.24 -7.76
N HIS A 95 -3.01 -20.34 -8.47
CA HIS A 95 -3.21 -21.67 -7.93
C HIS A 95 -2.02 -22.04 -7.04
N VAL A 96 -2.31 -22.33 -5.77
CA VAL A 96 -1.29 -22.62 -4.76
C VAL A 96 -1.66 -23.85 -3.96
N ASP A 97 -0.66 -24.49 -3.36
CA ASP A 97 -0.88 -25.64 -2.50
C ASP A 97 -1.57 -25.26 -1.17
N LYS A 98 -2.08 -26.25 -0.44
CA LYS A 98 -2.83 -26.06 0.82
C LYS A 98 -2.06 -25.25 1.88
N ARG A 99 -0.74 -25.43 1.98
CA ARG A 99 0.11 -24.74 2.96
C ARG A 99 0.24 -23.27 2.60
N SER A 100 0.52 -22.98 1.33
CA SER A 100 0.60 -21.61 0.81
C SER A 100 -0.75 -20.89 0.90
N LEU A 101 -1.85 -21.56 0.55
CA LEU A 101 -3.21 -21.00 0.66
C LEU A 101 -3.55 -20.62 2.11
N LYS A 102 -3.17 -21.46 3.08
CA LYS A 102 -3.37 -21.15 4.50
C LYS A 102 -2.64 -19.87 4.90
N VAL A 103 -1.42 -19.64 4.40
CA VAL A 103 -0.67 -18.42 4.68
C VAL A 103 -1.39 -17.20 4.12
N PHE A 104 -1.75 -17.21 2.83
CA PHE A 104 -2.42 -16.07 2.20
C PHE A 104 -3.79 -15.78 2.83
N ARG A 105 -4.55 -16.82 3.20
CA ARG A 105 -5.80 -16.67 3.95
C ARG A 105 -5.62 -16.16 5.38
N THR A 106 -4.41 -16.19 5.93
CA THR A 106 -4.09 -15.68 7.28
C THR A 106 -3.54 -14.25 7.23
N ILE A 107 -3.10 -13.78 6.05
CA ILE A 107 -2.62 -12.42 5.83
C ILE A 107 -3.82 -11.53 5.47
N PRO A 108 -4.17 -10.53 6.30
CA PRO A 108 -5.20 -9.58 5.92
C PRO A 108 -4.61 -8.58 4.92
N PHE A 109 -5.10 -8.63 3.68
CA PHE A 109 -4.69 -7.73 2.60
C PHE A 109 -5.40 -6.37 2.67
N GLU A 110 -6.60 -6.31 3.25
CA GLU A 110 -7.39 -5.09 3.38
C GLU A 110 -7.36 -4.51 4.82
N PRO A 111 -7.32 -3.17 4.99
CA PRO A 111 -7.33 -2.53 6.30
C PRO A 111 -8.59 -2.75 7.15
N SER A 112 -9.72 -3.03 6.50
CA SER A 112 -11.05 -3.17 7.11
C SER A 112 -11.24 -4.51 7.84
N HIS A 113 -10.50 -5.56 7.46
CA HIS A 113 -10.58 -6.88 8.07
C HIS A 113 -9.85 -6.92 9.42
N ARG A 114 -10.63 -6.98 10.51
CA ARG A 114 -10.14 -6.94 11.90
C ARG A 114 -10.03 -8.31 12.58
N THR A 115 -10.38 -9.39 11.89
CA THR A 115 -10.33 -10.73 12.49
C THR A 115 -8.89 -11.17 12.67
N GLN A 116 -8.50 -11.46 13.92
CA GLN A 116 -7.17 -11.99 14.22
C GLN A 116 -7.06 -13.43 13.70
N GLN A 117 -6.56 -13.57 12.48
CA GLN A 117 -6.10 -14.86 11.96
C GLN A 117 -4.71 -15.13 12.57
N GLY A 118 -4.43 -16.39 12.91
CA GLY A 118 -3.34 -16.79 13.80
C GLY A 118 -1.91 -16.38 13.37
N GLU A 119 -0.92 -16.83 14.14
CA GLU A 119 0.49 -16.56 13.80
C GLU A 119 0.94 -17.37 12.58
N ILE A 120 1.75 -16.76 11.72
CA ILE A 120 2.29 -17.41 10.52
C ILE A 120 3.76 -17.76 10.76
N PRO A 121 4.16 -19.03 10.72
CA PRO A 121 5.59 -19.39 10.75
C PRO A 121 6.35 -18.73 9.59
N TRP A 122 7.51 -18.12 9.85
CA TRP A 122 8.30 -17.44 8.80
C TRP A 122 8.65 -18.39 7.64
N ALA A 123 8.93 -19.66 7.95
CA ALA A 123 9.20 -20.69 6.95
C ALA A 123 8.00 -20.97 6.03
N ASP A 124 6.77 -20.89 6.56
CA ASP A 124 5.56 -21.04 5.75
C ASP A 124 5.37 -19.82 4.84
N PHE A 125 5.68 -18.62 5.33
CA PHE A 125 5.65 -17.42 4.51
C PHE A 125 6.67 -17.48 3.36
N LEU A 126 7.90 -17.93 3.61
CA LEU A 126 8.91 -18.13 2.55
C LEU A 126 8.43 -19.15 1.51
N HIS A 127 7.81 -20.25 1.96
CA HIS A 127 7.24 -21.25 1.06
C HIS A 127 6.12 -20.66 0.19
N ALA A 128 5.22 -19.90 0.79
CA ALA A 128 4.11 -19.26 0.09
C ALA A 128 4.59 -18.27 -0.97
N MET A 129 5.57 -17.41 -0.65
CA MET A 129 6.15 -16.49 -1.65
C MET A 129 6.85 -17.25 -2.79
N LYS A 130 7.55 -18.34 -2.48
CA LYS A 130 8.20 -19.17 -3.49
C LYS A 130 7.20 -19.87 -4.42
N SER A 131 6.08 -20.36 -3.90
CA SER A 131 5.08 -21.08 -4.71
C SER A 131 4.42 -20.19 -5.76
N ILE A 132 4.35 -18.89 -5.51
CA ILE A 132 3.85 -17.89 -6.47
C ILE A 132 4.97 -17.22 -7.29
N GLY A 133 6.15 -17.84 -7.33
CA GLY A 133 7.23 -17.43 -8.23
C GLY A 133 8.10 -16.28 -7.73
N PHE A 134 8.20 -16.05 -6.41
CA PHE A 134 9.21 -15.14 -5.86
C PHE A 134 10.46 -15.89 -5.43
N GLY A 135 11.62 -15.37 -5.83
CA GLY A 135 12.90 -15.67 -5.19
C GLY A 135 13.00 -14.92 -3.87
N SER A 136 13.40 -15.61 -2.80
CA SER A 136 13.64 -15.02 -1.49
C SER A 136 15.13 -15.04 -1.16
N GLU A 137 15.70 -13.88 -0.87
CA GLU A 137 17.13 -13.73 -0.58
C GLU A 137 17.32 -12.98 0.74
N LYS A 138 18.17 -13.53 1.61
CA LYS A 138 18.53 -12.86 2.86
C LYS A 138 19.59 -11.82 2.56
N LEU A 139 19.32 -10.57 2.91
CA LEU A 139 20.30 -9.49 2.83
C LEU A 139 21.06 -9.43 4.15
N TYR A 140 21.17 -8.25 4.76
CA TYR A 140 21.82 -8.05 6.05
C TYR A 140 20.83 -8.17 7.23
N GLY A 141 21.35 -8.57 8.39
CA GLY A 141 20.57 -8.69 9.62
C GLY A 141 19.36 -9.62 9.48
N SER A 142 18.17 -9.08 9.74
CA SER A 142 16.87 -9.76 9.58
C SER A 142 16.13 -9.36 8.31
N VAL A 143 16.74 -8.61 7.39
CA VAL A 143 16.10 -8.15 6.15
C VAL A 143 16.11 -9.26 5.10
N TRP A 144 14.96 -9.49 4.48
CA TRP A 144 14.80 -10.40 3.34
C TRP A 144 14.20 -9.65 2.17
N GLN A 145 14.78 -9.87 0.98
CA GLN A 145 14.26 -9.37 -0.28
C GLN A 145 13.51 -10.48 -1.01
N PHE A 146 12.35 -10.12 -1.56
CA PHE A 146 11.52 -10.96 -2.40
C PHE A 146 11.50 -10.35 -3.80
N THR A 147 12.05 -11.07 -4.76
CA THR A 147 12.17 -10.65 -6.15
C THR A 147 11.33 -11.59 -7.01
N PRO A 148 10.38 -11.08 -7.82
CA PRO A 148 9.60 -11.94 -8.72
C PRO A 148 10.52 -12.57 -9.76
N SER A 149 10.34 -13.87 -10.00
CA SER A 149 11.14 -14.65 -10.95
C SER A 149 10.66 -14.51 -12.40
N ALA A 150 9.39 -14.12 -12.60
CA ALA A 150 8.85 -13.81 -13.92
C ALA A 150 8.82 -12.29 -14.13
N VAL A 151 9.40 -11.84 -15.24
CA VAL A 151 9.72 -10.43 -15.56
C VAL A 151 8.49 -9.53 -15.73
N GLU A 152 7.28 -10.08 -15.83
CA GLU A 152 6.10 -9.30 -16.23
C GLU A 152 5.22 -8.72 -15.09
N VAL A 153 5.50 -8.96 -13.79
CA VAL A 153 4.44 -8.72 -12.77
C VAL A 153 4.81 -7.86 -11.55
N GLY A 154 6.05 -7.42 -11.30
CA GLY A 154 6.19 -6.37 -10.28
C GLY A 154 7.56 -5.99 -9.73
N ARG A 155 7.52 -4.93 -8.91
CA ARG A 155 8.66 -4.43 -8.12
C ARG A 155 9.07 -5.44 -7.05
N SER A 156 10.36 -5.50 -6.69
CA SER A 156 10.79 -6.27 -5.52
C SER A 156 10.25 -5.65 -4.22
N ILE A 157 10.15 -6.47 -3.17
CA ILE A 157 9.69 -6.05 -1.84
C ILE A 157 10.58 -6.62 -0.75
N GLN A 158 10.73 -5.89 0.35
CA GLN A 158 11.54 -6.32 1.49
C GLN A 158 10.70 -6.46 2.75
N PHE A 159 10.99 -7.50 3.53
CA PHE A 159 10.37 -7.72 4.84
C PHE A 159 11.42 -8.11 5.86
N HIS A 160 11.17 -7.78 7.12
CA HIS A 160 11.99 -8.24 8.23
C HIS A 160 11.50 -9.59 8.73
N LYS A 161 12.42 -10.54 8.86
CA LYS A 161 12.18 -11.78 9.61
C LYS A 161 11.88 -11.43 11.07
N PRO A 162 10.77 -11.90 11.64
CA PRO A 162 10.45 -11.71 13.05
C PRO A 162 11.54 -12.26 13.98
N HIS A 163 11.78 -11.57 15.10
CA HIS A 163 12.71 -11.96 16.15
C HIS A 163 12.19 -11.44 17.52
N PRO A 164 12.35 -12.20 18.64
CA PRO A 164 13.04 -13.48 18.78
C PRO A 164 12.27 -14.69 18.26
N THR A 165 10.95 -14.57 18.12
CA THR A 165 10.11 -15.66 17.63
C THR A 165 10.21 -15.75 16.11
N ALA A 166 10.34 -16.95 15.55
CA ALA A 166 10.37 -17.18 14.09
C ALA A 166 8.96 -17.19 13.47
N LYS A 167 8.01 -16.48 14.08
CA LYS A 167 6.60 -16.40 13.68
C LYS A 167 6.22 -14.94 13.46
N ILE A 168 5.43 -14.71 12.41
CA ILE A 168 4.86 -13.42 12.07
C ILE A 168 3.58 -13.26 12.91
N PRO A 169 3.56 -12.35 13.91
CA PRO A 169 2.34 -12.04 14.64
C PRO A 169 1.37 -11.27 13.75
N PHE A 170 0.08 -11.32 14.08
CA PHE A 170 -1.01 -10.69 13.31
C PHE A 170 -0.71 -9.24 12.89
N ARG A 171 -0.19 -8.40 13.79
CA ARG A 171 0.15 -7.00 13.48
C ARG A 171 1.18 -6.87 12.35
N ILE A 172 2.20 -7.72 12.35
CA ILE A 172 3.21 -7.73 11.29
C ILE A 172 2.61 -8.32 10.01
N ALA A 173 1.83 -9.39 10.11
CA ALA A 173 1.14 -9.98 8.96
C ALA A 173 0.22 -8.96 8.25
N ARG A 174 -0.51 -8.12 8.99
CA ARG A 174 -1.32 -7.03 8.43
C ARG A 174 -0.48 -6.01 7.66
N ASN A 175 0.64 -5.57 8.23
CA ASN A 175 1.53 -4.63 7.55
C ASN A 175 2.13 -5.22 6.26
N MET A 176 2.46 -6.52 6.29
CA MET A 176 2.91 -7.26 5.12
C MET A 176 1.80 -7.35 4.06
N GLY A 177 0.59 -7.74 4.45
CA GLY A 177 -0.58 -7.80 3.56
C GLY A 177 -0.87 -6.48 2.85
N TRP A 178 -0.86 -5.36 3.58
CA TRP A 178 -1.02 -4.03 2.97
C TRP A 178 0.10 -3.68 1.99
N SER A 179 1.33 -4.08 2.31
CA SER A 179 2.46 -3.81 1.43
C SER A 179 2.38 -4.65 0.15
N LEU A 180 1.90 -5.89 0.25
CA LEU A 180 1.62 -6.79 -0.89
C LEU A 180 0.47 -6.25 -1.74
N ASN A 181 -0.64 -5.83 -1.12
CA ASN A 181 -1.77 -5.22 -1.82
C ASN A 181 -1.34 -3.95 -2.58
N ARG A 182 -0.60 -3.03 -1.95
CA ARG A 182 -0.07 -1.84 -2.64
C ARG A 182 0.95 -2.14 -3.74
N ALA A 183 1.67 -3.27 -3.65
CA ALA A 183 2.70 -3.61 -4.62
C ALA A 183 2.14 -4.32 -5.85
N TYR A 184 1.15 -5.19 -5.64
CA TYR A 184 0.71 -6.15 -6.65
C TYR A 184 -0.81 -6.21 -6.82
N GLY A 185 -1.59 -5.45 -6.04
CA GLY A 185 -3.06 -5.50 -6.05
C GLY A 185 -3.63 -6.77 -5.44
N TRP A 186 -2.85 -7.55 -4.67
CA TRP A 186 -3.32 -8.83 -4.15
C TRP A 186 -4.33 -8.68 -3.02
N GLU A 187 -5.32 -9.56 -3.05
CA GLU A 187 -6.39 -9.72 -2.08
C GLU A 187 -6.54 -11.20 -1.69
N GLY A 188 -7.45 -11.51 -0.76
CA GLY A 188 -7.66 -12.90 -0.32
C GLY A 188 -8.10 -13.83 -1.44
N ASP A 189 -8.93 -13.32 -2.36
CA ASP A 189 -9.51 -14.08 -3.47
C ASP A 189 -8.56 -14.25 -4.67
N THR A 190 -7.39 -13.59 -4.64
CA THR A 190 -6.34 -13.76 -5.64
C THR A 190 -5.70 -15.15 -5.58
N PHE A 191 -5.88 -15.91 -4.49
CA PHE A 191 -5.27 -17.23 -4.28
C PHE A 191 -6.33 -18.33 -4.18
N SER A 192 -6.19 -19.38 -5.00
CA SER A 192 -7.08 -20.55 -5.02
C SER A 192 -6.28 -21.83 -4.82
N LEU A 193 -6.96 -22.89 -4.37
CA LEU A 193 -6.29 -24.18 -4.21
C LEU A 193 -5.96 -24.76 -5.60
N GLU A 194 -4.80 -25.38 -5.72
CA GLU A 194 -4.44 -26.16 -6.91
C GLU A 194 -5.40 -27.35 -7.05
N GLY A 195 -6.15 -27.41 -8.17
CA GLY A 195 -7.10 -28.47 -8.49
C GLY A 195 -8.58 -28.19 -8.21
N ASP A 196 -8.94 -26.95 -7.84
CA ASP A 196 -10.33 -26.46 -7.77
C ASP A 196 -10.81 -25.86 -9.11
#